data_AF-A0A7K6HQH0-F1
#
_entry.id   AF-A0A7K6HQH0-F1
#
_cell.length_a   1.000
_cell.length_b   1.000
_cell.length_c   1.000
_cell.angle_alpha   90.00
_cell.angle_beta   90.00
_cell.angle_gamma   90.00
#
_symmetry.space_group_name_H-M   'P 1'
#
loop_
_entity.id
_entity.type
_entity.pdbx_description
1 polymer ?
#
loop_
_entity_poly.entity_id
_entity_poly.type
_entity_poly.pdbx_seq_one_letter_code
_entity_poly.pdbx_strand_id
1 'polypeptide(L)'
;VNRAAVFMATLRLIYPHADTLCEKDFQWLFDCPKAKQFLEWFCSTVGEDNVLSPAEVEAYEALLGAAKPILESDALEKALWMCCQVPQLPSMIADEGPSQKALQQELQELQDYRDCQLWRYRKLLAWTDKLQQEQKYLEEEKRVVKQDLRMAHMDLKAKIFKTKAVLSQVSKAAKQVSERHGNMGMGQLPTLLCQIDLGPYLEQEQQTTNAFERFIQQVLPERVQVPDAWEANGSQVAIERMDNKKTSISKSLGTDEDELLEDQESYWKELGRIETACICARREVIVTAAKVEGAHAALEWAQRTLEALEENQQAAEAKLRSQAAILQRQLHALRLDITHTLTHQLPPLLKSEARRFLLPILHKHFSLEAACLQNTARRQEEVAEQLLGQHSRLELLELQLKWERKELEQKAAWLEKIETITKESQTRLQEQQNYFRDARSSQTGHPRKWIDPKDLTAVRLWDVLMGKDQEKQPFRSYEALVAKCSQLVQEKRELEAQLETPMLQISALESSTEVLYHQLYNSSNQLQLSSLEITELMQQLTIMQDNLYQKLTDLLSDLEVKRRSLEKPILQAERNLYVYFYCNEDRLREVVEELEKQASASSK
;
A
#
# COMPACT_ATOMS: atom_id res chain seq x y z
N VAL A 1 47.86 -12.13 -40.21
CA VAL A 1 49.21 -12.56 -40.65
C VAL A 1 49.45 -13.95 -40.09
N ASN A 2 49.80 -14.93 -40.92
CA ASN A 2 49.98 -16.30 -40.44
C ASN A 2 51.24 -16.37 -39.57
N ARG A 3 51.09 -16.62 -38.26
CA ARG A 3 52.20 -16.53 -37.29
C ARG A 3 53.27 -17.60 -37.54
N ALA A 4 52.86 -18.77 -38.02
CA ALA A 4 53.76 -19.82 -38.45
C ALA A 4 54.61 -19.41 -39.67
N ALA A 5 54.07 -18.61 -40.61
CA ALA A 5 54.84 -18.09 -41.75
C ALA A 5 55.98 -17.16 -41.29
N VAL A 6 55.70 -16.28 -40.33
CA VAL A 6 56.69 -15.34 -39.79
C VAL A 6 57.81 -16.11 -39.09
N PHE A 7 57.46 -17.10 -38.28
CA PHE A 7 58.44 -17.96 -37.63
C PHE A 7 59.32 -18.73 -38.62
N MET A 8 58.74 -19.30 -39.68
CA MET A 8 59.50 -19.97 -40.73
C MET A 8 60.42 -19.02 -41.50
N ALA A 9 60.00 -17.77 -41.72
CA ALA A 9 60.85 -16.76 -42.34
C ALA A 9 62.06 -16.42 -41.45
N THR A 10 61.85 -16.23 -40.14
CA THR A 10 62.93 -15.99 -39.18
C THR A 10 63.85 -17.21 -39.03
N LEU A 11 63.30 -18.43 -39.03
CA LEU A 11 64.09 -19.66 -38.89
C LEU A 11 65.02 -19.90 -40.09
N ARG A 12 64.60 -19.51 -41.31
CA ARG A 12 65.42 -19.58 -42.52
C ARG A 12 66.69 -18.74 -42.46
N LEU A 13 66.70 -17.67 -41.67
CA LEU A 13 67.90 -16.81 -41.54
C LEU A 13 69.04 -17.52 -40.78
N ILE A 14 68.73 -18.50 -39.92
CA ILE A 14 69.69 -19.05 -38.95
C ILE A 14 69.86 -20.55 -39.09
N TYR A 15 68.84 -21.28 -39.56
CA TYR A 15 68.86 -22.74 -39.61
C TYR A 15 69.08 -23.26 -41.04
N PRO A 16 70.21 -23.93 -41.34
CA PRO A 16 70.59 -24.32 -42.70
C PRO A 16 69.63 -25.32 -43.38
N HIS A 17 68.82 -26.05 -42.61
CA HIS A 17 67.88 -27.04 -43.14
C HIS A 17 66.42 -26.55 -43.10
N ALA A 18 66.19 -25.27 -42.85
CA ALA A 18 64.85 -24.69 -42.72
C ALA A 18 63.96 -24.91 -43.95
N ASP A 19 64.55 -25.05 -45.14
CA ASP A 19 63.80 -25.28 -46.38
C ASP A 19 63.23 -26.71 -46.53
N THR A 20 63.62 -27.63 -45.66
CA THR A 20 63.04 -28.99 -45.62
C THR A 20 61.79 -29.10 -44.72
N LEU A 21 61.46 -28.03 -44.00
CA LEU A 21 60.40 -27.98 -43.01
C LEU A 21 59.15 -27.25 -43.55
N CYS A 22 57.94 -27.74 -43.22
CA CYS A 22 56.69 -27.14 -43.68
C CYS A 22 56.07 -26.23 -42.61
N GLU A 23 55.60 -25.06 -43.02
CA GLU A 23 54.94 -24.08 -42.14
C GLU A 23 53.78 -24.67 -41.32
N LYS A 24 53.03 -25.60 -41.91
CA LYS A 24 51.86 -26.23 -41.26
C LYS A 24 52.24 -27.08 -40.05
N ASP A 25 53.47 -27.58 -39.98
CA ASP A 25 53.92 -28.46 -38.90
C ASP A 25 54.18 -27.69 -37.59
N PHE A 26 54.28 -26.36 -37.65
CA PHE A 26 54.57 -25.49 -36.51
C PHE A 26 53.36 -24.68 -36.03
N GLN A 27 52.22 -24.80 -36.70
CA GLN A 27 51.04 -23.99 -36.38
C GLN A 27 50.49 -24.29 -34.98
N TRP A 28 50.51 -25.57 -34.56
CA TRP A 28 50.08 -25.99 -33.22
C TRP A 28 50.98 -25.47 -32.08
N LEU A 29 52.24 -25.12 -32.36
CA LEU A 29 53.18 -24.65 -31.33
C LEU A 29 52.77 -23.28 -30.77
N PHE A 30 52.11 -22.45 -31.60
CA PHE A 30 51.59 -21.15 -31.20
C PHE A 30 50.33 -21.23 -30.33
N ASP A 31 49.66 -22.38 -30.31
CA ASP A 31 48.49 -22.64 -29.46
C ASP A 31 48.90 -23.11 -28.05
N CYS A 32 50.18 -23.47 -27.84
CA CYS A 32 50.72 -23.78 -26.52
C CYS A 32 51.15 -22.51 -25.77
N PRO A 33 50.52 -22.13 -24.63
CA PRO A 33 50.79 -20.87 -23.94
C PRO A 33 52.25 -20.72 -23.47
N LYS A 34 52.89 -21.84 -23.12
CA LYS A 34 54.29 -21.87 -22.67
C LYS A 34 55.29 -21.61 -23.79
N ALA A 35 55.01 -22.07 -25.01
CA ALA A 35 55.88 -21.86 -26.16
C ALA A 35 55.61 -20.52 -26.85
N LYS A 36 54.39 -20.00 -26.75
CA LYS A 36 53.95 -18.77 -27.43
C LYS A 36 54.81 -17.55 -27.10
N GLN A 37 55.13 -17.30 -25.82
CA GLN A 37 55.94 -16.15 -25.42
C GLN A 37 57.35 -16.20 -26.04
N PHE A 38 57.97 -17.39 -26.03
CA PHE A 38 59.27 -17.59 -26.65
C PHE A 38 59.22 -17.40 -28.17
N LEU A 39 58.20 -17.96 -28.83
CA LEU A 39 58.05 -17.84 -30.28
C LEU A 39 57.76 -16.39 -30.72
N GLU A 40 56.95 -15.65 -29.95
CA GLU A 40 56.69 -14.24 -30.21
C GLU A 40 57.96 -13.40 -30.03
N TRP A 41 58.74 -13.65 -28.96
CA TRP A 41 60.05 -13.01 -28.77
C TRP A 41 61.04 -13.36 -29.89
N PHE A 42 61.11 -14.64 -30.30
CA PHE A 42 62.01 -15.10 -31.36
C PHE A 42 61.69 -14.40 -32.68
N CYS A 43 60.40 -14.32 -33.05
CA CYS A 43 59.98 -13.65 -34.28
C CYS A 43 60.17 -12.12 -34.23
N SER A 44 60.17 -11.49 -33.05
CA SER A 44 60.31 -10.03 -32.92
C SER A 44 61.75 -9.54 -32.79
N THR A 45 62.63 -10.37 -32.25
CA THR A 45 63.97 -9.95 -31.80
C THR A 45 65.08 -10.48 -32.68
N VAL A 46 64.84 -11.58 -33.39
CA VAL A 46 65.84 -12.23 -34.24
C VAL A 46 65.63 -11.79 -35.68
N GLY A 47 66.61 -11.06 -36.22
CA GLY A 47 66.61 -10.54 -37.60
C GLY A 47 67.95 -10.71 -38.30
N GLU A 48 68.11 -10.07 -39.45
CA GLU A 48 69.34 -10.12 -40.25
C GLU A 48 70.55 -9.56 -39.49
N ASP A 49 70.35 -8.57 -38.61
CA ASP A 49 71.39 -7.97 -37.77
C ASP A 49 71.96 -8.94 -36.71
N ASN A 50 71.28 -10.06 -36.45
CA ASN A 50 71.72 -11.09 -35.50
C ASN A 50 72.51 -12.22 -36.16
N VAL A 51 72.66 -12.18 -37.49
CA VAL A 51 73.38 -13.19 -38.26
C VAL A 51 74.62 -12.55 -38.87
N LEU A 52 75.79 -13.09 -38.54
CA LEU A 52 77.04 -12.59 -39.10
C LEU A 52 77.01 -12.77 -40.62
N SER A 53 77.21 -11.66 -41.34
CA SER A 53 77.32 -11.72 -42.78
C SER A 53 78.59 -12.48 -43.18
N PRO A 54 78.61 -13.15 -44.35
CA PRO A 54 79.81 -13.88 -44.79
C PRO A 54 81.05 -12.98 -44.92
N ALA A 55 80.86 -11.68 -45.20
CA ALA A 55 81.94 -10.69 -45.23
C ALA A 55 82.50 -10.40 -43.81
N GLU A 56 81.65 -10.38 -42.79
CA GLU A 56 82.08 -10.22 -41.39
C GLU A 56 82.78 -11.46 -40.86
N VAL A 57 82.33 -12.65 -41.28
CA VAL A 57 82.99 -13.92 -40.96
C VAL A 57 84.38 -13.96 -41.61
N GLU A 58 84.52 -13.61 -42.89
CA GLU A 58 85.83 -13.51 -43.55
C GLU A 58 86.72 -12.43 -42.91
N ALA A 59 86.17 -11.28 -42.51
CA ALA A 59 86.92 -10.24 -41.81
C ALA A 59 87.40 -10.71 -40.43
N TYR A 60 86.58 -11.49 -39.71
CA TYR A 60 86.93 -12.08 -38.43
C TYR A 60 88.01 -13.17 -38.57
N GLU A 61 87.89 -14.04 -39.57
CA GLU A 61 88.92 -15.05 -39.88
C GLU A 61 90.25 -14.40 -40.31
N ALA A 62 90.21 -13.30 -41.07
CA ALA A 62 91.38 -12.50 -41.42
C ALA A 62 92.02 -11.84 -40.18
N LEU A 63 91.23 -11.43 -39.19
CA LEU A 63 91.72 -10.89 -37.91
C LEU A 63 92.37 -11.96 -37.03
N LEU A 64 91.80 -13.17 -36.99
CA LEU A 64 92.41 -14.32 -36.31
C LEU A 64 93.74 -14.72 -36.97
N GLY A 65 93.84 -14.64 -38.30
CA GLY A 65 95.07 -14.89 -39.05
C GLY A 65 96.17 -13.83 -38.87
N ALA A 66 95.82 -12.61 -38.44
CA ALA A 66 96.73 -11.47 -38.32
C ALA A 66 97.54 -11.41 -36.99
N ALA A 67 97.42 -12.41 -36.12
CA ALA A 67 98.16 -12.57 -34.85
C ALA A 67 98.19 -11.32 -33.94
N LYS A 68 97.14 -10.49 -33.98
CA LYS A 68 96.92 -9.39 -33.03
C LYS A 68 96.09 -9.89 -31.85
N PRO A 69 96.30 -9.38 -30.62
CA PRO A 69 95.47 -9.76 -29.48
C PRO A 69 94.04 -9.23 -29.68
N ILE A 70 93.09 -10.16 -29.79
CA ILE A 70 91.66 -9.85 -29.81
C ILE A 70 91.23 -9.61 -28.35
N LEU A 71 90.50 -8.53 -28.10
CA LEU A 71 90.05 -8.18 -26.76
C LEU A 71 88.86 -9.05 -26.39
N GLU A 72 89.07 -10.01 -25.49
CA GLU A 72 88.03 -10.91 -24.99
C GLU A 72 87.71 -10.61 -23.51
N SER A 73 86.42 -10.70 -23.15
CA SER A 73 85.87 -10.57 -21.78
C SER A 73 86.48 -9.41 -20.97
N ASP A 74 87.19 -9.70 -19.88
CA ASP A 74 87.69 -8.70 -18.92
C ASP A 74 88.61 -7.62 -19.53
N ALA A 75 89.30 -7.93 -20.63
CA ALA A 75 90.14 -6.96 -21.34
C ALA A 75 89.31 -5.96 -22.15
N LEU A 76 88.18 -6.41 -22.70
CA LEU A 76 87.21 -5.56 -23.39
C LEU A 76 86.44 -4.69 -22.40
N GLU A 77 86.02 -5.26 -21.26
CA GLU A 77 85.38 -4.50 -20.18
C GLU A 77 86.29 -3.40 -19.62
N LYS A 78 87.58 -3.71 -19.40
CA LYS A 78 88.56 -2.69 -18.98
C LYS A 78 88.80 -1.62 -20.05
N ALA A 79 88.83 -1.98 -21.33
CA ALA A 79 88.97 -1.02 -22.41
C ALA A 79 87.74 -0.09 -22.52
N LEU A 80 86.52 -0.65 -22.42
CA LEU A 80 85.28 0.12 -22.39
C LEU A 80 85.21 1.04 -21.17
N TRP A 81 85.59 0.53 -19.99
CA TRP A 81 85.64 1.32 -18.77
C TRP A 81 86.65 2.48 -18.87
N MET A 82 87.81 2.28 -19.51
CA MET A 82 88.78 3.35 -19.77
C MET A 82 88.29 4.37 -20.80
N CYS A 83 87.56 3.94 -21.83
CA CYS A 83 86.95 4.85 -22.81
C CYS A 83 85.85 5.73 -22.21
N CYS A 84 85.09 5.23 -21.23
CA CYS A 84 84.06 5.99 -20.51
C CYS A 84 84.62 7.11 -19.61
N GLN A 85 85.92 7.13 -19.29
CA GLN A 85 86.54 8.15 -18.42
C GLN A 85 87.20 9.32 -19.18
N VAL A 86 87.23 9.31 -20.51
CA VAL A 86 87.78 10.41 -21.31
C VAL A 86 86.64 11.35 -21.73
N PRO A 87 86.57 12.63 -21.28
CA PRO A 87 85.40 13.48 -21.51
C PRO A 87 85.25 14.05 -22.92
N GLN A 88 86.07 13.66 -23.90
CA GLN A 88 86.04 14.27 -25.24
C GLN A 88 86.32 13.24 -26.35
N LEU A 89 85.28 12.52 -26.76
CA LEU A 89 85.13 12.13 -28.16
C LEU A 89 83.94 12.93 -28.75
N PRO A 90 84.05 13.47 -29.97
CA PRO A 90 82.87 13.92 -30.71
C PRO A 90 82.00 12.70 -31.00
N SER A 91 80.88 12.56 -30.28
CA SER A 91 79.90 11.52 -30.57
C SER A 91 79.31 11.78 -31.95
N MET A 92 79.75 11.04 -32.95
CA MET A 92 78.88 10.71 -34.08
C MET A 92 77.99 9.56 -33.61
N ILE A 93 76.69 9.66 -33.93
CA ILE A 93 75.56 8.91 -33.37
C ILE A 93 75.07 9.56 -32.06
N ALA A 94 74.28 10.62 -32.21
CA ALA A 94 73.36 11.08 -31.19
C ALA A 94 72.22 10.05 -31.10
N ASP A 95 72.27 9.20 -30.08
CA ASP A 95 71.07 8.54 -29.58
C ASP A 95 70.37 9.58 -28.69
N GLU A 96 69.45 10.34 -29.28
CA GLU A 96 68.65 11.33 -28.55
C GLU A 96 67.69 10.61 -27.60
N GLY A 97 68.18 10.28 -26.40
CA GLY A 97 67.30 10.09 -25.25
C GLY A 97 66.35 11.28 -25.12
N PRO A 98 65.11 11.08 -24.62
CA PRO A 98 64.08 12.11 -24.66
C PRO A 98 64.60 13.40 -24.05
N SER A 99 64.51 14.49 -24.82
CA SER A 99 65.03 15.80 -24.40
C SER A 99 64.49 16.18 -23.02
N GLN A 100 65.26 16.90 -22.21
CA GLN A 100 64.84 17.34 -20.88
C GLN A 100 63.48 18.05 -20.87
N LYS A 101 63.11 18.71 -21.98
CA LYS A 101 61.79 19.31 -22.21
C LYS A 101 60.67 18.27 -22.36
N ALA A 102 60.92 17.16 -23.06
CA ALA A 102 59.97 16.07 -23.20
C ALA A 102 59.67 15.40 -21.84
N LEU A 103 60.69 15.16 -21.01
CA LEU A 103 60.49 14.61 -19.66
C LEU A 103 59.76 15.59 -18.73
N GLN A 104 60.02 16.90 -18.84
CA GLN A 104 59.25 17.91 -18.10
C GLN A 104 57.78 17.97 -18.56
N GLN A 105 57.52 17.78 -19.85
CA GLN A 105 56.17 17.72 -20.39
C GLN A 105 55.44 16.46 -19.92
N GLU A 106 56.08 15.28 -19.95
CA GLU A 106 55.51 14.04 -19.41
C GLU A 106 55.21 14.15 -17.90
N LEU A 107 56.10 14.76 -17.12
CA LEU A 107 55.84 15.01 -15.70
C LEU A 107 54.63 15.92 -15.48
N GLN A 108 54.45 16.95 -16.31
CA GLN A 108 53.29 17.83 -16.24
C GLN A 108 52.00 17.08 -16.61
N GLU A 109 52.02 16.28 -17.68
CA GLU A 109 50.88 15.47 -18.11
C GLU A 109 50.49 14.43 -17.05
N LEU A 110 51.47 13.81 -16.36
CA LEU A 110 51.22 12.90 -15.26
C LEU A 110 50.66 13.61 -14.02
N GLN A 111 51.09 14.84 -13.73
CA GLN A 111 50.52 15.64 -12.65
C GLN A 111 49.06 16.01 -12.95
N ASP A 112 48.78 16.47 -14.17
CA ASP A 112 47.42 16.80 -14.62
C ASP A 112 46.52 15.55 -14.60
N TYR A 113 47.06 14.39 -15.02
CA TYR A 113 46.37 13.10 -14.94
C TYR A 113 46.05 12.72 -13.49
N ARG A 114 47.01 12.85 -12.57
CA ARG A 114 46.81 12.57 -11.15
C ARG A 114 45.71 13.46 -10.57
N ASP A 115 45.73 14.74 -10.86
CA ASP A 115 44.76 15.70 -10.33
C ASP A 115 43.36 15.45 -10.92
N CYS A 116 43.27 15.05 -12.19
CA CYS A 116 42.02 14.59 -12.80
C CYS A 116 41.46 13.33 -12.11
N GLN A 117 42.31 12.35 -11.78
CA GLN A 117 41.88 11.15 -11.06
C GLN A 117 41.41 11.48 -9.64
N LEU A 118 42.11 12.39 -8.97
CA LEU A 118 41.77 12.83 -7.61
C LEU A 118 40.44 13.59 -7.61
N TRP A 119 40.17 14.41 -8.64
CA TRP A 119 38.88 15.05 -8.83
C TRP A 119 37.76 14.03 -9.08
N ARG A 120 37.98 13.02 -9.92
CA ARG A 120 37.00 11.95 -10.17
C ARG A 120 36.69 11.18 -8.88
N TYR A 121 37.71 10.83 -8.11
CA TYR A 121 37.57 10.16 -6.83
C TYR A 121 36.75 10.99 -5.84
N ARG A 122 37.09 12.28 -5.66
CA ARG A 122 36.31 13.20 -4.80
C ARG A 122 34.87 13.34 -5.25
N LYS A 123 34.63 13.38 -6.56
CA LYS A 123 33.28 13.41 -7.11
C LYS A 123 32.54 12.12 -6.72
N LEU A 124 33.09 10.94 -7.02
CA LEU A 124 32.46 9.66 -6.66
C LEU A 124 32.19 9.51 -5.15
N LEU A 125 33.09 10.03 -4.30
CA LEU A 125 32.87 10.06 -2.85
C LEU A 125 31.63 10.88 -2.49
N ALA A 126 31.48 12.09 -3.04
CA ALA A 126 30.29 12.93 -2.81
C ALA A 126 28.98 12.28 -3.31
N TRP A 127 29.03 11.54 -4.43
CA TRP A 127 27.87 10.76 -4.91
C TRP A 127 27.53 9.61 -3.96
N THR A 128 28.55 8.95 -3.40
CA THR A 128 28.35 7.88 -2.42
C THR A 128 27.72 8.40 -1.14
N ASP A 129 28.18 9.54 -0.63
CA ASP A 129 27.60 10.19 0.56
C ASP A 129 26.13 10.59 0.31
N LYS A 130 25.83 11.13 -0.87
CA LYS A 130 24.46 11.47 -1.27
C LYS A 130 23.56 10.23 -1.32
N LEU A 131 24.02 9.14 -1.95
CA LEU A 131 23.27 7.88 -2.01
C LEU A 131 23.04 7.28 -0.63
N GLN A 132 24.03 7.34 0.27
CA GLN A 132 23.87 6.88 1.65
C GLN A 132 22.85 7.73 2.42
N GLN A 133 22.80 9.04 2.19
CA GLN A 133 21.80 9.93 2.80
C GLN A 133 20.39 9.62 2.28
N GLU A 134 20.24 9.43 0.96
CA GLU A 134 18.97 9.03 0.35
C GLU A 134 18.50 7.66 0.86
N GLN A 135 19.41 6.70 1.01
CA GLN A 135 19.10 5.38 1.58
C GLN A 135 18.58 5.50 3.03
N LYS A 136 19.22 6.31 3.87
CA LYS A 136 18.77 6.56 5.26
C LYS A 136 17.39 7.21 5.29
N TYR A 137 17.15 8.18 4.40
CA TYR A 137 15.84 8.83 4.27
C TYR A 137 14.74 7.82 3.89
N LEU A 138 14.99 7.00 2.86
CA LEU A 138 14.05 5.97 2.41
C LEU A 138 13.78 4.91 3.48
N GLU A 139 14.78 4.57 4.29
CA GLU A 139 14.62 3.60 5.38
C GLU A 139 13.73 4.17 6.51
N GLU A 140 13.86 5.44 6.84
CA GLU A 140 12.97 6.12 7.79
C GLU A 140 11.55 6.28 7.23
N GLU A 141 11.41 6.66 5.96
CA GLU A 141 10.10 6.75 5.30
C GLU A 141 9.39 5.38 5.27
N LYS A 142 10.13 4.30 4.96
CA LYS A 142 9.62 2.93 5.05
C LYS A 142 9.20 2.57 6.47
N ARG A 143 9.93 3.02 7.50
CA ARG A 143 9.58 2.79 8.92
C ARG A 143 8.26 3.47 9.28
N VAL A 144 8.09 4.74 8.87
CA VAL A 144 6.85 5.51 9.07
C VAL A 144 5.68 4.84 8.36
N VAL A 145 5.82 4.52 7.07
CA VAL A 145 4.77 3.85 6.29
C VAL A 145 4.37 2.50 6.91
N LYS A 146 5.34 1.73 7.40
CA LYS A 146 5.08 0.45 8.08
C LYS A 146 4.33 0.66 9.41
N GLN A 147 4.61 1.74 10.13
CA GLN A 147 3.90 2.09 11.35
C GLN A 147 2.47 2.53 11.05
N ASP A 148 2.26 3.37 10.03
CA ASP A 148 0.94 3.81 9.60
C ASP A 148 0.08 2.64 9.11
N LEU A 149 0.66 1.71 8.34
CA LEU A 149 -0.02 0.49 7.91
C LEU A 149 -0.44 -0.39 9.09
N ARG A 150 0.38 -0.49 10.14
CA ARG A 150 0.01 -1.20 11.37
C ARG A 150 -1.14 -0.51 12.10
N MET A 151 -1.11 0.81 12.20
CA MET A 151 -2.20 1.58 12.82
C MET A 151 -3.51 1.42 12.06
N ALA A 152 -3.47 1.54 10.72
CA ALA A 152 -4.63 1.32 9.86
C ALA A 152 -5.18 -0.10 10.00
N HIS A 153 -4.31 -1.12 10.09
CA HIS A 153 -4.73 -2.50 10.30
C HIS A 153 -5.43 -2.70 11.66
N MET A 154 -4.93 -2.06 12.73
CA MET A 154 -5.57 -2.11 14.04
C MET A 154 -6.95 -1.42 14.05
N ASP A 155 -7.08 -0.25 13.40
CA ASP A 155 -8.36 0.44 13.24
C ASP A 155 -9.37 -0.41 12.45
N LEU A 156 -8.93 -1.02 11.35
CA LEU A 156 -9.77 -1.89 10.54
C LEU A 156 -10.22 -3.13 11.32
N LYS A 157 -9.33 -3.72 12.13
CA LYS A 157 -9.67 -4.83 13.04
C LYS A 157 -10.70 -4.39 14.09
N ALA A 158 -10.56 -3.21 14.67
CA ALA A 158 -11.52 -2.65 15.62
C ALA A 158 -12.90 -2.43 14.97
N LYS A 159 -12.93 -1.89 13.74
CA LYS A 159 -14.16 -1.73 12.95
C LYS A 159 -14.82 -3.08 12.67
N ILE A 160 -14.06 -4.10 12.25
CA ILE A 160 -14.59 -5.46 12.05
C ILE A 160 -15.21 -6.01 13.33
N PHE A 161 -14.56 -5.85 14.48
CA PHE A 161 -15.13 -6.29 15.76
C PHE A 161 -16.44 -5.57 16.10
N LYS A 162 -16.50 -4.24 15.91
CA LYS A 162 -17.72 -3.45 16.09
C LYS A 162 -18.84 -3.94 15.17
N THR A 163 -18.56 -4.11 13.87
CA THR A 163 -19.54 -4.61 12.90
C THR A 163 -20.03 -6.00 13.26
N LYS A 164 -19.13 -6.91 13.66
CA LYS A 164 -19.50 -8.26 14.11
C LYS A 164 -20.38 -8.23 15.35
N ALA A 165 -20.11 -7.32 16.29
CA ALA A 165 -20.94 -7.13 17.48
C ALA A 165 -22.35 -6.65 17.10
N VAL A 166 -22.47 -5.63 16.25
CA VAL A 166 -23.76 -5.14 15.73
C VAL A 166 -24.52 -6.25 15.00
N LEU A 167 -23.85 -7.00 14.12
CA LEU A 167 -24.47 -8.09 13.37
C LEU A 167 -24.98 -9.21 14.30
N SER A 168 -24.26 -9.49 15.39
CA SER A 168 -24.70 -10.43 16.42
C SER A 168 -25.92 -9.91 17.19
N GLN A 169 -26.00 -8.61 17.46
CA GLN A 169 -27.15 -7.98 18.10
C GLN A 169 -28.37 -8.01 17.19
N VAL A 170 -28.21 -7.67 15.91
CA VAL A 170 -29.27 -7.78 14.89
C VAL A 170 -29.75 -9.22 14.75
N SER A 171 -28.85 -10.20 14.72
CA SER A 171 -29.22 -11.62 14.69
C SER A 171 -30.00 -12.04 15.94
N LYS A 172 -29.61 -11.58 17.14
CA LYS A 172 -30.35 -11.82 18.38
C LYS A 172 -31.73 -11.16 18.36
N ALA A 173 -31.83 -9.91 17.91
CA ALA A 173 -33.10 -9.21 17.78
C ALA A 173 -34.02 -9.91 16.77
N ALA A 174 -33.49 -10.34 15.62
CA ALA A 174 -34.22 -11.10 14.61
C ALA A 174 -34.71 -12.46 15.16
N LYS A 175 -33.89 -13.16 15.97
CA LYS A 175 -34.32 -14.38 16.67
C LYS A 175 -35.44 -14.09 17.66
N GLN A 176 -35.33 -13.05 18.47
CA GLN A 176 -36.40 -12.65 19.41
C GLN A 176 -37.70 -12.27 18.70
N VAL A 177 -37.62 -11.60 17.54
CA VAL A 177 -38.79 -11.31 16.70
C VAL A 177 -39.38 -12.60 16.15
N SER A 178 -38.56 -13.50 15.63
CA SER A 178 -39.00 -14.81 15.12
C SER A 178 -39.65 -15.67 16.22
N GLU A 179 -39.05 -15.74 17.42
CA GLU A 179 -39.58 -16.47 18.57
C GLU A 179 -40.92 -15.88 19.06
N ARG A 180 -41.08 -14.55 19.03
CA ARG A 180 -42.37 -13.91 19.31
C ARG A 180 -43.44 -14.23 18.27
N HIS A 181 -43.05 -14.42 17.00
CA HIS A 181 -43.97 -14.86 15.95
C HIS A 181 -44.27 -16.37 16.03
N GLY A 182 -43.31 -17.20 16.46
CA GLY A 182 -43.45 -18.65 16.62
C GLY A 182 -44.22 -19.08 17.88
N ASN A 183 -44.14 -18.31 18.98
CA ASN A 183 -44.85 -18.58 20.24
C ASN A 183 -46.29 -18.04 20.29
N MET A 184 -46.78 -17.40 19.22
CA MET A 184 -48.21 -17.08 19.07
C MET A 184 -48.97 -18.37 18.74
N GLY A 185 -49.15 -19.23 19.74
CA GLY A 185 -50.05 -20.37 19.65
C GLY A 185 -51.46 -19.89 19.35
N MET A 186 -51.98 -20.21 18.16
CA MET A 186 -53.40 -20.40 17.78
C MET A 186 -54.49 -19.52 18.44
N GLY A 187 -54.20 -18.28 18.85
CA GLY A 187 -55.16 -17.47 19.64
C GLY A 187 -55.08 -15.95 19.51
N GLN A 188 -53.94 -15.37 19.15
CA GLN A 188 -53.82 -13.94 18.83
C GLN A 188 -53.08 -13.77 17.51
N LEU A 189 -53.77 -13.22 16.50
CA LEU A 189 -53.14 -12.83 15.24
C LEU A 189 -52.02 -11.82 15.51
N PRO A 190 -50.92 -11.83 14.73
CA PRO A 190 -49.94 -10.75 14.78
C PRO A 190 -50.67 -9.43 14.54
N THR A 191 -50.59 -8.52 15.51
CA THR A 191 -51.25 -7.22 15.45
C THR A 191 -50.72 -6.49 14.22
N LEU A 192 -51.55 -6.39 13.18
CA LEU A 192 -51.27 -5.61 11.99
C LEU A 192 -50.98 -4.17 12.41
N LEU A 193 -50.12 -3.42 11.71
CA LEU A 193 -49.83 -2.03 12.05
C LEU A 193 -51.11 -1.19 12.03
N CYS A 194 -52.08 -1.52 11.16
CA CYS A 194 -53.41 -0.89 11.16
C CYS A 194 -54.25 -1.12 12.45
N GLN A 195 -53.84 -2.06 13.30
CA GLN A 195 -54.48 -2.39 14.58
C GLN A 195 -53.69 -1.84 15.78
N ILE A 196 -52.50 -1.26 15.56
CA ILE A 196 -51.64 -0.68 16.59
C ILE A 196 -51.87 0.83 16.63
N ASP A 197 -51.95 1.40 17.84
CA ASP A 197 -51.92 2.85 18.02
C ASP A 197 -50.51 3.39 17.74
N LEU A 198 -50.37 4.22 16.71
CA LEU A 198 -49.13 4.88 16.31
C LEU A 198 -48.85 6.18 17.10
N GLY A 199 -49.74 6.60 17.99
CA GLY A 199 -49.59 7.79 18.82
C GLY A 199 -48.22 7.88 19.53
N PRO A 200 -47.78 6.84 20.26
CA PRO A 200 -46.47 6.85 20.93
C PRO A 200 -45.28 6.98 19.98
N TYR A 201 -45.38 6.44 18.77
CA TYR A 201 -44.34 6.59 17.74
C TYR A 201 -44.27 8.04 17.23
N LEU A 202 -45.42 8.64 16.93
CA LEU A 202 -45.50 10.03 16.47
C LEU A 202 -45.02 11.02 17.55
N GLU A 203 -45.36 10.78 18.82
CA GLU A 203 -44.85 11.59 19.94
C GLU A 203 -43.33 11.49 20.05
N GLN A 204 -42.76 10.29 19.92
CA GLN A 204 -41.32 10.09 19.93
C GLN A 204 -40.64 10.80 18.76
N GLU A 205 -41.18 10.69 17.54
CA GLU A 205 -40.61 11.41 16.39
C GLU A 205 -40.69 12.93 16.60
N GLN A 206 -41.82 13.45 17.08
CA GLN A 206 -41.95 14.88 17.39
C GLN A 206 -40.95 15.35 18.45
N GLN A 207 -40.72 14.55 19.50
CA GLN A 207 -39.71 14.87 20.51
C GLN A 207 -38.30 14.90 19.92
N THR A 208 -37.96 13.97 19.04
CA THR A 208 -36.66 13.96 18.37
C THR A 208 -36.49 15.14 17.42
N THR A 209 -37.52 15.51 16.66
CA THR A 209 -37.52 16.68 15.78
C THR A 209 -37.38 17.97 16.58
N ASN A 210 -38.13 18.12 17.68
CA ASN A 210 -38.01 19.27 18.58
C ASN A 210 -36.61 19.34 19.22
N ALA A 211 -36.00 18.21 19.56
CA ALA A 211 -34.63 18.17 20.09
C ALA A 211 -33.60 18.59 19.05
N PHE A 212 -33.77 18.13 17.81
CA PHE A 212 -32.96 18.52 16.66
C PHE A 212 -33.08 20.01 16.34
N GLU A 213 -34.29 20.56 16.31
CA GLU A 213 -34.53 21.99 16.11
C GLU A 213 -33.86 22.84 17.19
N ARG A 214 -33.98 22.44 18.47
CA ARG A 214 -33.28 23.12 19.57
C ARG A 214 -31.76 23.03 19.42
N PHE A 215 -31.23 21.89 18.96
CA PHE A 215 -29.81 21.72 18.70
C PHE A 215 -29.33 22.64 17.56
N ILE A 216 -30.08 22.71 16.45
CA ILE A 216 -29.80 23.65 15.35
C ILE A 216 -29.84 25.10 15.85
N GLN A 217 -30.83 25.47 16.64
CA GLN A 217 -30.95 26.81 17.23
C GLN A 217 -29.80 27.15 18.20
N GLN A 218 -29.21 26.16 18.87
CA GLN A 218 -28.02 26.36 19.71
C GLN A 218 -26.73 26.46 18.89
N VAL A 219 -26.68 25.81 17.72
CA VAL A 219 -25.49 25.73 16.87
C VAL A 219 -25.41 26.89 15.87
N LEU A 220 -26.54 27.40 15.38
CA LEU A 220 -26.63 28.64 14.62
C LEU A 220 -26.92 29.82 15.56
N PRO A 221 -25.99 30.78 15.73
CA PRO A 221 -26.33 32.05 16.36
C PRO A 221 -27.27 32.81 15.41
N GLU A 222 -28.55 32.93 15.82
CA GLU A 222 -29.52 33.95 15.40
C GLU A 222 -29.81 34.09 13.88
N ARG A 223 -30.62 33.18 13.34
CA ARG A 223 -31.63 33.40 12.26
C ARG A 223 -32.44 32.11 12.16
N VAL A 224 -33.75 32.06 12.33
CA VAL A 224 -34.80 32.97 11.87
C VAL A 224 -35.97 32.86 12.86
N GLN A 225 -36.29 33.93 13.61
CA GLN A 225 -37.68 34.16 13.96
C GLN A 225 -38.31 34.81 12.73
N VAL A 226 -39.18 34.08 12.04
CA VAL A 226 -40.19 34.71 11.19
C VAL A 226 -41.26 35.16 12.18
N PRO A 227 -41.52 36.46 12.35
CA PRO A 227 -42.72 36.88 13.06
C PRO A 227 -43.90 36.53 12.15
N ASP A 228 -44.74 35.61 12.60
CA ASP A 228 -46.11 35.48 12.12
C ASP A 228 -46.79 36.83 12.33
N ALA A 229 -46.82 37.62 11.27
CA ALA A 229 -47.41 38.93 11.28
C ALA A 229 -48.89 38.83 10.95
N TRP A 230 -49.72 38.28 11.84
CA TRP A 230 -51.14 38.68 11.92
C TRP A 230 -51.61 38.76 13.37
N GLU A 231 -52.19 39.91 13.68
CA GLU A 231 -53.13 40.20 14.77
C GLU A 231 -52.59 40.65 16.15
N ALA A 232 -52.67 41.98 16.28
CA ALA A 232 -53.43 42.69 17.32
C ALA A 232 -52.66 43.32 18.49
N ASN A 233 -52.68 44.66 18.43
CA ASN A 233 -52.87 45.61 19.52
C ASN A 233 -51.70 45.91 20.48
N GLY A 234 -51.09 47.08 20.22
CA GLY A 234 -51.40 48.26 21.02
C GLY A 234 -50.72 48.38 22.39
N SER A 235 -49.70 49.25 22.45
CA SER A 235 -49.48 50.28 23.49
C SER A 235 -48.00 50.48 23.82
N GLN A 236 -47.61 51.75 23.74
CA GLN A 236 -46.41 52.40 24.25
C GLN A 236 -45.97 51.92 25.65
N VAL A 237 -44.67 51.98 25.94
CA VAL A 237 -44.02 53.11 26.65
C VAL A 237 -42.50 52.86 26.76
N ALA A 238 -41.75 53.92 26.51
CA ALA A 238 -40.30 54.04 26.65
C ALA A 238 -39.86 54.29 28.09
N ILE A 239 -38.75 53.69 28.54
CA ILE A 239 -37.83 54.20 29.59
C ILE A 239 -36.43 53.62 29.25
N GLU A 240 -35.59 54.38 28.54
CA GLU A 240 -34.47 55.18 29.07
C GLU A 240 -33.36 54.42 29.83
N ARG A 241 -32.25 54.24 29.09
CA ARG A 241 -30.83 54.40 29.47
C ARG A 241 -30.46 54.36 30.96
N MET A 242 -29.61 53.39 31.31
CA MET A 242 -28.47 53.64 32.19
C MET A 242 -27.20 52.95 31.67
N ASP A 243 -26.15 53.75 31.58
CA ASP A 243 -24.79 53.45 31.18
C ASP A 243 -24.13 52.38 32.06
N ASN A 244 -23.65 51.31 31.42
CA ASN A 244 -22.63 50.44 32.01
C ASN A 244 -21.40 50.46 31.10
N LYS A 245 -20.43 51.28 31.48
CA LYS A 245 -19.08 51.36 30.92
C LYS A 245 -18.36 50.01 31.12
N LYS A 246 -18.50 49.10 30.16
CA LYS A 246 -17.65 47.92 30.01
C LYS A 246 -16.59 48.20 28.95
N THR A 247 -15.35 48.03 29.39
CA THR A 247 -14.12 47.83 28.63
C THR A 247 -14.39 47.34 27.21
N SER A 248 -13.95 48.16 26.26
CA SER A 248 -13.94 47.90 24.83
C SER A 248 -13.22 46.59 24.49
N ILE A 249 -13.99 45.51 24.44
CA ILE A 249 -13.75 44.33 23.62
C ILE A 249 -15.04 44.18 22.82
N SER A 250 -15.01 44.69 21.60
CA SER A 250 -16.10 44.82 20.64
C SER A 250 -15.39 44.55 19.31
N LYS A 251 -15.80 43.63 18.43
CA LYS A 251 -17.13 43.29 17.93
C LYS A 251 -17.02 41.91 17.22
N SER A 252 -17.86 40.96 17.58
CA SER A 252 -18.93 40.40 16.72
C SER A 252 -18.44 39.79 15.41
N LEU A 253 -18.24 38.46 15.43
CA LEU A 253 -18.17 37.60 14.26
C LEU A 253 -19.61 37.45 13.73
N GLY A 254 -19.99 38.27 12.77
CA GLY A 254 -21.30 38.31 12.15
C GLY A 254 -21.15 38.32 10.64
N THR A 255 -21.51 37.20 10.05
CA THR A 255 -21.76 36.87 8.64
C THR A 255 -22.17 38.05 7.73
N ASP A 256 -21.20 38.65 7.04
CA ASP A 256 -21.29 38.92 5.60
C ASP A 256 -20.14 38.15 4.92
N GLU A 257 -20.42 37.45 3.82
CA GLU A 257 -19.40 36.70 3.07
C GLU A 257 -18.27 37.64 2.56
N ASP A 258 -18.59 38.93 2.42
CA ASP A 258 -17.64 40.03 2.18
C ASP A 258 -16.81 40.40 3.43
N GLU A 259 -17.39 40.38 4.65
CA GLU A 259 -16.67 40.70 5.90
C GLU A 259 -15.70 39.59 6.33
N LEU A 260 -16.01 38.31 6.09
CA LEU A 260 -15.09 37.19 6.37
C LEU A 260 -13.85 37.20 5.44
N LEU A 261 -14.05 37.61 4.18
CA LEU A 261 -12.94 37.83 3.24
C LEU A 261 -12.13 39.07 3.64
N GLU A 262 -12.78 40.13 4.11
CA GLU A 262 -12.11 41.32 4.65
C GLU A 262 -11.26 41.00 5.89
N ASP A 263 -11.75 40.15 6.80
CA ASP A 263 -11.04 39.73 8.01
C ASP A 263 -9.80 38.88 7.68
N GLN A 264 -9.90 37.96 6.72
CA GLN A 264 -8.75 37.16 6.30
C GLN A 264 -7.71 38.03 5.56
N GLU A 265 -8.15 38.94 4.70
CA GLU A 265 -7.26 39.86 4.00
C GLU A 265 -6.60 40.85 4.97
N SER A 266 -7.33 41.30 6.00
CA SER A 266 -6.79 42.17 7.07
C SER A 266 -5.71 41.46 7.89
N TYR A 267 -5.87 40.17 8.20
CA TYR A 267 -4.88 39.37 8.90
C TYR A 267 -3.57 39.25 8.10
N TRP A 268 -3.66 38.94 6.80
CA TRP A 268 -2.47 38.85 5.94
C TRP A 268 -1.80 40.22 5.73
N LYS A 269 -2.59 41.30 5.66
CA LYS A 269 -2.08 42.68 5.63
C LYS A 269 -1.31 43.01 6.92
N GLU A 270 -1.84 42.66 8.09
CA GLU A 270 -1.17 42.85 9.37
C GLU A 270 0.08 41.97 9.52
N LEU A 271 0.03 40.72 9.07
CA LEU A 271 1.19 39.83 9.08
C LEU A 271 2.34 40.40 8.21
N GLY A 272 2.00 40.98 7.06
CA GLY A 272 2.95 41.69 6.20
C GLY A 272 3.52 42.96 6.84
N ARG A 273 2.70 43.70 7.60
CA ARG A 273 3.17 44.84 8.42
C ARG A 273 4.16 44.39 9.49
N ILE A 274 3.91 43.25 10.14
CA ILE A 274 4.83 42.69 11.14
C ILE A 274 6.12 42.21 10.47
N GLU A 275 6.05 41.52 9.32
CA GLU A 275 7.25 41.08 8.57
C GLU A 275 8.17 42.27 8.24
N THR A 276 7.59 43.33 7.69
CA THR A 276 8.32 44.55 7.31
C THR A 276 8.89 45.28 8.52
N ALA A 277 8.13 45.39 9.62
CA ALA A 277 8.60 45.97 10.87
C ALA A 277 9.79 45.19 11.46
N CYS A 278 9.73 43.86 11.48
CA CYS A 278 10.83 43.01 11.93
C CYS A 278 12.09 43.19 11.07
N ILE A 279 11.95 43.22 9.75
CA ILE A 279 13.06 43.46 8.82
C ILE A 279 13.71 44.82 9.08
N CYS A 280 12.91 45.87 9.22
CA CYS A 280 13.39 47.23 9.48
C CYS A 280 14.13 47.32 10.82
N ALA A 281 13.50 46.87 11.91
CA ALA A 281 14.09 46.89 13.24
C ALA A 281 15.41 46.10 13.28
N ARG A 282 15.46 44.91 12.66
CA ARG A 282 16.66 44.09 12.64
C ARG A 282 17.79 44.71 11.81
N ARG A 283 17.45 45.33 10.67
CA ARG A 283 18.40 46.10 9.87
C ARG A 283 19.01 47.25 10.66
N GLU A 284 18.19 48.00 11.39
CA GLU A 284 18.66 49.11 12.23
C GLU A 284 19.60 48.62 13.33
N VAL A 285 19.29 47.51 13.99
CA VAL A 285 20.18 46.88 14.99
C VAL A 285 21.54 46.53 14.38
N ILE A 286 21.57 45.91 13.20
CA ILE A 286 22.84 45.52 12.55
C ILE A 286 23.67 46.76 12.16
N VAL A 287 23.03 47.77 11.57
CA VAL A 287 23.70 49.00 11.14
C VAL A 287 24.22 49.80 12.35
N THR A 288 23.45 49.87 13.43
CA THR A 288 23.86 50.56 14.65
C THR A 288 24.98 49.82 15.37
N ALA A 289 24.91 48.49 15.47
CA ALA A 289 25.99 47.67 16.04
C ALA A 289 27.30 47.86 15.27
N ALA A 290 27.28 47.79 13.93
CA ALA A 290 28.46 48.02 13.10
C ALA A 290 29.04 49.43 13.26
N LYS A 291 28.20 50.45 13.42
CA LYS A 291 28.64 51.82 13.69
C LYS A 291 29.31 51.95 15.07
N VAL A 292 28.78 51.28 16.09
CA VAL A 292 29.34 51.29 17.44
C VAL A 292 30.69 50.57 17.46
N GLU A 293 30.78 49.38 16.88
CA GLU A 293 32.05 48.64 16.74
C GLU A 293 33.09 49.43 15.94
N GLY A 294 32.66 50.07 14.84
CA GLY A 294 33.53 50.94 14.04
C GLY A 294 34.04 52.15 14.82
N ALA A 295 33.19 52.79 15.63
CA ALA A 295 33.60 53.90 16.50
C ALA A 295 34.56 53.42 17.60
N HIS A 296 34.35 52.22 18.15
CA HIS A 296 35.24 51.63 19.14
C HIS A 296 36.62 51.33 18.54
N ALA A 297 36.68 50.68 17.37
CA ALA A 297 37.95 50.42 16.67
C ALA A 297 38.68 51.72 16.30
N ALA A 298 37.96 52.77 15.89
CA ALA A 298 38.54 54.09 15.62
C ALA A 298 39.14 54.73 16.88
N LEU A 299 38.48 54.60 18.03
CA LEU A 299 39.00 55.07 19.31
C LEU A 299 40.27 54.31 19.71
N GLU A 300 40.27 52.97 19.63
CA GLU A 300 41.46 52.18 19.93
C GLU A 300 42.64 52.51 19.00
N TRP A 301 42.36 52.70 17.70
CA TRP A 301 43.39 53.08 16.72
C TRP A 301 43.96 54.47 17.03
N ALA A 302 43.10 55.44 17.38
CA ALA A 302 43.54 56.77 17.76
C ALA A 302 44.43 56.73 19.03
N GLN A 303 44.08 55.92 20.02
CA GLN A 303 44.88 55.73 21.24
C GLN A 303 46.27 55.14 20.90
N ARG A 304 46.32 54.02 20.17
CA ARG A 304 47.59 53.38 19.76
C ARG A 304 48.47 54.32 18.92
N THR A 305 47.84 55.14 18.06
CA THR A 305 48.57 56.08 17.19
C THR A 305 49.12 57.26 18.00
N LEU A 306 48.38 57.73 19.01
CA LEU A 306 48.84 58.77 19.92
C LEU A 306 50.04 58.30 20.74
N GLU A 307 49.98 57.08 21.31
CA GLU A 307 51.11 56.44 22.01
C GLU A 307 52.36 56.34 21.11
N ALA A 308 52.20 55.88 19.86
CA ALA A 308 53.31 55.76 18.92
C ALA A 308 53.92 57.12 18.49
N LEU A 309 53.10 58.18 18.44
CA LEU A 309 53.57 59.54 18.15
C LEU A 309 54.34 60.14 19.34
N GLU A 310 53.92 59.84 20.56
CA GLU A 310 54.63 60.22 21.79
C GLU A 310 55.99 59.51 21.91
N GLU A 311 56.11 58.26 21.46
CA GLU A 311 57.37 57.51 21.47
C GLU A 311 58.37 57.93 20.36
N ASN A 312 57.93 58.06 19.10
CA ASN A 312 58.80 58.46 17.97
C ASN A 312 58.02 59.10 16.81
N GLN A 313 57.83 60.41 16.91
CA GLN A 313 57.03 61.19 15.97
C GLN A 313 57.47 61.08 14.49
N GLN A 314 58.77 61.19 14.19
CA GLN A 314 59.26 61.19 12.80
C GLN A 314 59.09 59.83 12.12
N ALA A 315 59.33 58.73 12.85
CA ALA A 315 59.18 57.38 12.33
C ALA A 315 57.69 57.00 12.12
N ALA A 316 56.83 57.38 13.06
CA ALA A 316 55.39 57.13 12.98
C ALA A 316 54.75 57.88 11.79
N GLU A 317 55.08 59.16 11.59
CA GLU A 317 54.58 59.94 10.46
C GLU A 317 55.06 59.38 9.10
N ALA A 318 56.31 58.96 8.99
CA ALA A 318 56.85 58.36 7.76
C ALA A 318 56.14 57.04 7.40
N LYS A 319 55.80 56.22 8.41
CA LYS A 319 55.04 54.97 8.23
C LYS A 319 53.60 55.24 7.78
N LEU A 320 52.93 56.23 8.38
CA LEU A 320 51.57 56.63 7.98
C LEU A 320 51.55 57.19 6.55
N ARG A 321 52.52 58.04 6.20
CA ARG A 321 52.65 58.61 4.85
C ARG A 321 52.91 57.53 3.79
N SER A 322 53.74 56.54 4.09
CA SER A 322 54.01 55.44 3.14
C SER A 322 52.82 54.49 2.95
N GLN A 323 51.95 54.35 3.96
CA GLN A 323 50.78 53.47 3.91
C GLN A 323 49.48 54.16 3.43
N ALA A 324 49.44 55.49 3.37
CA ALA A 324 48.21 56.25 3.06
C ALA A 324 47.53 55.83 1.74
N ALA A 325 48.31 55.63 0.67
CA ALA A 325 47.77 55.22 -0.63
C ALA A 325 47.20 53.78 -0.61
N ILE A 326 47.80 52.89 0.17
CA ILE A 326 47.33 51.51 0.34
C ILE A 326 46.01 51.49 1.14
N LEU A 327 45.97 52.24 2.25
CA LEU A 327 44.78 52.39 3.09
C LEU A 327 43.61 53.01 2.33
N GLN A 328 43.85 54.00 1.47
CA GLN A 328 42.80 54.60 0.63
C GLN A 328 42.19 53.59 -0.36
N ARG A 329 43.00 52.74 -0.99
CA ARG A 329 42.49 51.68 -1.89
C ARG A 329 41.67 50.64 -1.12
N GLN A 330 42.17 50.22 0.05
CA GLN A 330 41.46 49.28 0.91
C GLN A 330 40.13 49.86 1.41
N LEU A 331 40.09 51.14 1.78
CA LEU A 331 38.88 51.83 2.20
C LEU A 331 37.85 51.87 1.06
N HIS A 332 38.27 52.12 -0.18
CA HIS A 332 37.37 52.07 -1.33
C HIS A 332 36.80 50.67 -1.57
N ALA A 333 37.64 49.63 -1.52
CA ALA A 333 37.19 48.23 -1.64
C ALA A 333 36.18 47.87 -0.54
N LEU A 334 36.50 48.19 0.71
CA LEU A 334 35.60 47.95 1.85
C LEU A 334 34.26 48.69 1.72
N ARG A 335 34.25 49.92 1.18
CA ARG A 335 32.99 50.64 0.92
C ARG A 335 32.13 49.92 -0.11
N LEU A 336 32.74 49.41 -1.18
CA LEU A 336 32.02 48.62 -2.20
C LEU A 336 31.45 47.34 -1.58
N ASP A 337 32.24 46.62 -0.80
CA ASP A 337 31.78 45.40 -0.11
C ASP A 337 30.63 45.70 0.86
N ILE A 338 30.73 46.74 1.68
CA ILE A 338 29.65 47.17 2.59
C ILE A 338 28.37 47.49 1.80
N THR A 339 28.48 48.23 0.69
CA THR A 339 27.30 48.53 -0.14
C THR A 339 26.69 47.26 -0.72
N HIS A 340 27.51 46.35 -1.24
CA HIS A 340 27.05 45.08 -1.79
C HIS A 340 26.37 44.20 -0.73
N THR A 341 26.93 44.11 0.48
CA THR A 341 26.33 43.36 1.58
C THR A 341 25.00 43.98 2.00
N LEU A 342 24.90 45.30 2.11
CA LEU A 342 23.66 45.99 2.51
C LEU A 342 22.54 45.88 1.46
N THR A 343 22.87 45.86 0.17
CA THR A 343 21.87 45.85 -0.92
C THR A 343 21.49 44.45 -1.38
N HIS A 344 22.44 43.50 -1.42
CA HIS A 344 22.20 42.18 -2.03
C HIS A 344 22.18 41.04 -1.03
N GLN A 345 23.06 41.04 -0.02
CA GLN A 345 23.21 39.89 0.88
C GLN A 345 22.30 39.98 2.10
N LEU A 346 22.17 41.16 2.69
CA LEU A 346 21.43 41.36 3.93
C LEU A 346 19.90 41.26 3.77
N PRO A 347 19.25 41.85 2.74
CA PRO A 347 17.79 41.78 2.60
C PRO A 347 17.19 40.35 2.55
N PRO A 348 17.74 39.37 1.78
CA PRO A 348 17.18 38.02 1.78
C PRO A 348 17.35 37.30 3.12
N LEU A 349 18.44 37.55 3.85
CA LEU A 349 18.68 36.99 5.18
C LEU A 349 17.72 37.56 6.22
N LEU A 350 17.46 38.87 6.19
CA LEU A 350 16.47 39.49 7.06
C LEU A 350 15.05 38.98 6.78
N LYS A 351 14.73 38.76 5.50
CA LYS A 351 13.44 38.20 5.10
C LYS A 351 13.25 36.76 5.61
N SER A 352 14.29 35.92 5.55
CA SER A 352 14.21 34.56 6.09
C SER A 352 14.12 34.55 7.63
N GLU A 353 14.84 35.43 8.31
CA GLU A 353 14.76 35.60 9.76
C GLU A 353 13.36 36.09 10.20
N ALA A 354 12.80 37.08 9.51
CA ALA A 354 11.45 37.60 9.79
C ALA A 354 10.37 36.52 9.58
N ARG A 355 10.45 35.73 8.51
CA ARG A 355 9.54 34.60 8.28
C ARG A 355 9.62 33.55 9.39
N ARG A 356 10.83 33.26 9.88
CA ARG A 356 11.02 32.34 11.01
C ARG A 356 10.39 32.89 12.29
N PHE A 357 10.44 34.20 12.50
CA PHE A 357 9.77 34.86 13.62
C PHE A 357 8.24 34.80 13.52
N LEU A 358 7.68 34.85 12.31
CA LEU A 358 6.24 34.76 12.07
C LEU A 358 5.67 33.33 12.16
N LEU A 359 6.52 32.30 12.05
CA LEU A 359 6.11 30.90 12.04
C LEU A 359 5.23 30.49 13.24
N PRO A 360 5.54 30.88 14.50
CA PRO A 360 4.70 30.54 15.65
C PRO A 360 3.32 31.19 15.61
N ILE A 361 3.21 32.41 15.05
CA ILE A 361 1.94 33.13 14.90
C ILE A 361 1.06 32.40 13.90
N LEU A 362 1.63 32.06 12.74
CA LEU A 362 0.96 31.25 11.72
C LEU A 362 0.52 29.89 12.27
N HIS A 363 1.42 29.21 12.99
CA HIS A 363 1.10 27.92 13.60
C HIS A 363 -0.08 28.01 14.58
N LYS A 364 -0.12 29.06 15.41
CA LYS A 364 -1.23 29.30 16.33
C LYS A 364 -2.54 29.62 15.59
N HIS A 365 -2.47 30.37 14.49
CA HIS A 365 -3.65 30.67 13.69
C HIS A 365 -4.23 29.40 13.04
N PHE A 366 -3.39 28.60 12.38
CA PHE A 366 -3.82 27.33 11.79
C PHE A 366 -4.30 26.31 12.83
N SER A 367 -3.75 26.30 14.04
CA SER A 367 -4.23 25.40 15.08
C SER A 367 -5.60 25.80 15.63
N LEU A 368 -5.88 27.10 15.72
CA LEU A 368 -7.21 27.61 16.05
C LEU A 368 -8.22 27.28 14.94
N GLU A 369 -7.86 27.52 13.68
CA GLU A 369 -8.70 27.18 12.53
C GLU A 369 -8.99 25.68 12.47
N ALA A 370 -7.97 24.83 12.67
CA ALA A 370 -8.14 23.38 12.77
C ALA A 370 -9.08 22.98 13.92
N ALA A 371 -8.98 23.61 15.08
CA ALA A 371 -9.87 23.34 16.21
C ALA A 371 -11.32 23.77 15.92
N CYS A 372 -11.51 24.91 15.24
CA CYS A 372 -12.82 25.35 14.76
C CYS A 372 -13.42 24.34 13.78
N LEU A 373 -12.65 23.92 12.78
CA LEU A 373 -13.07 22.92 11.79
C LEU A 373 -13.40 21.56 12.43
N GLN A 374 -12.63 21.16 13.44
CA GLN A 374 -12.91 19.92 14.17
C GLN A 374 -14.21 20.00 14.98
N ASN A 375 -14.49 21.15 15.60
CA ASN A 375 -15.75 21.38 16.31
C ASN A 375 -16.94 21.36 15.33
N THR A 376 -16.81 22.00 14.16
CA THR A 376 -17.86 21.95 13.13
C THR A 376 -18.07 20.53 12.60
N ALA A 377 -16.99 19.77 12.35
CA ALA A 377 -17.09 18.39 11.90
C ALA A 377 -17.81 17.51 12.94
N ARG A 378 -17.47 17.66 14.23
CA ARG A 378 -18.16 16.95 15.31
C ARG A 378 -19.66 17.27 15.36
N ARG A 379 -20.03 18.55 15.24
CA ARG A 379 -21.44 18.96 15.22
C ARG A 379 -22.17 18.39 14.01
N GLN A 380 -21.52 18.34 12.85
CA GLN A 380 -22.07 17.72 11.64
C GLN A 380 -22.29 16.21 11.82
N GLU A 381 -21.37 15.51 12.48
CA GLU A 381 -21.55 14.09 12.83
C GLU A 381 -22.75 13.88 13.75
N GLU A 382 -22.91 14.70 14.79
CA GLU A 382 -24.04 14.64 15.72
C GLU A 382 -25.39 14.88 14.99
N VAL A 383 -25.44 15.84 14.06
CA VAL A 383 -26.61 16.07 13.19
C VAL A 383 -26.89 14.87 12.28
N ALA A 384 -25.85 14.33 11.65
CA ALA A 384 -25.98 13.19 10.75
C ALA A 384 -26.50 11.95 11.50
N GLU A 385 -26.01 11.69 12.71
CA GLU A 385 -26.47 10.57 13.55
C GLU A 385 -27.96 10.70 13.89
N GLN A 386 -28.43 11.90 14.27
CA GLN A 386 -29.84 12.14 14.56
C GLN A 386 -30.73 11.95 13.32
N LEU A 387 -30.32 12.49 12.17
CA LEU A 387 -31.05 12.36 10.90
C LEU A 387 -31.07 10.92 10.40
N LEU A 388 -29.95 10.19 10.47
CA LEU A 388 -29.89 8.75 10.15
C LEU A 388 -30.77 7.93 11.10
N GLY A 389 -30.83 8.30 12.37
CA GLY A 389 -31.71 7.69 13.35
C GLY A 389 -33.18 7.87 12.97
N GLN A 390 -33.59 9.08 12.60
CA GLN A 390 -34.96 9.35 12.12
C GLN A 390 -35.27 8.60 10.81
N HIS A 391 -34.35 8.66 9.86
CA HIS A 391 -34.51 8.00 8.57
C HIS A 391 -34.66 6.48 8.70
N SER A 392 -33.80 5.82 9.50
CA SER A 392 -33.88 4.36 9.69
C SER A 392 -35.19 3.92 10.35
N ARG A 393 -35.76 4.72 11.27
CA ARG A 393 -37.09 4.44 11.86
C ARG A 393 -38.21 4.58 10.83
N LEU A 394 -38.15 5.60 9.98
CA LEU A 394 -39.10 5.78 8.88
C LEU A 394 -39.02 4.63 7.86
N GLU A 395 -37.82 4.19 7.49
CA GLU A 395 -37.64 3.06 6.57
C GLU A 395 -38.22 1.75 7.14
N LEU A 396 -38.01 1.50 8.44
CA LEU A 396 -38.59 0.32 9.12
C LEU A 396 -40.12 0.36 9.12
N LEU A 397 -40.71 1.52 9.39
CA LEU A 397 -42.17 1.72 9.33
C LEU A 397 -42.70 1.48 7.90
N GLU A 398 -42.02 2.02 6.89
CA GLU A 398 -42.38 1.84 5.48
C GLU A 398 -42.31 0.37 5.04
N LEU A 399 -41.26 -0.35 5.46
CA LEU A 399 -41.12 -1.77 5.19
C LEU A 399 -42.25 -2.59 5.82
N GLN A 400 -42.62 -2.28 7.06
CA GLN A 400 -43.72 -2.95 7.74
C GLN A 400 -45.06 -2.69 7.03
N LEU A 401 -45.32 -1.45 6.62
CA LEU A 401 -46.51 -1.08 5.84
C LEU A 401 -46.58 -1.82 4.49
N LYS A 402 -45.44 -1.95 3.80
CA LYS A 402 -45.35 -2.70 2.53
C LYS A 402 -45.64 -4.19 2.73
N TRP A 403 -45.13 -4.78 3.82
CA TRP A 403 -45.36 -6.18 4.14
C TRP A 403 -46.83 -6.44 4.48
N GLU A 404 -47.42 -5.60 5.32
CA GLU A 404 -48.82 -5.68 5.71
C GLU A 404 -49.77 -5.52 4.51
N ARG A 405 -49.48 -4.58 3.61
CA ARG A 405 -50.26 -4.43 2.37
C ARG A 405 -50.30 -5.74 1.59
N LYS A 406 -49.16 -6.39 1.41
CA LYS A 406 -49.08 -7.68 0.69
C LYS A 406 -49.88 -8.77 1.40
N GLU A 407 -49.82 -8.82 2.73
CA GLU A 407 -50.59 -9.80 3.52
C GLU A 407 -52.10 -9.56 3.38
N LEU A 408 -52.55 -8.31 3.44
CA LEU A 408 -53.95 -7.93 3.26
C LEU A 408 -54.45 -8.20 1.84
N GLU A 409 -53.65 -7.91 0.82
CA GLU A 409 -53.97 -8.24 -0.58
C GLU A 409 -54.14 -9.76 -0.78
N GLN A 410 -53.27 -10.57 -0.17
CA GLN A 410 -53.42 -12.03 -0.20
C GLN A 410 -54.69 -12.49 0.51
N LYS A 411 -54.99 -11.95 1.70
CA LYS A 411 -56.23 -12.27 2.43
C LYS A 411 -57.48 -11.89 1.63
N ALA A 412 -57.46 -10.72 0.97
CA ALA A 412 -58.56 -10.28 0.10
C ALA A 412 -58.77 -11.25 -1.06
N ALA A 413 -57.71 -11.69 -1.74
CA ALA A 413 -57.79 -12.67 -2.82
C ALA A 413 -58.36 -14.02 -2.36
N TRP A 414 -58.00 -14.48 -1.15
CA TRP A 414 -58.58 -15.68 -0.56
C TRP A 414 -60.07 -15.52 -0.26
N LEU A 415 -60.48 -14.39 0.29
CA LEU A 415 -61.89 -14.09 0.56
C LEU A 415 -62.72 -14.04 -0.72
N GLU A 416 -62.21 -13.42 -1.77
CA GLU A 416 -62.88 -13.38 -3.09
C GLU A 416 -63.03 -14.80 -3.68
N LYS A 417 -62.03 -15.67 -3.49
CA LYS A 417 -62.12 -17.08 -3.91
C LYS A 417 -63.15 -17.87 -3.10
N ILE A 418 -63.26 -17.62 -1.79
CA ILE A 418 -64.30 -18.25 -0.96
C ILE A 418 -65.69 -17.74 -1.37
N GLU A 419 -65.82 -16.45 -1.64
CA GLU A 419 -67.06 -15.84 -2.10
C GLU A 419 -67.53 -16.45 -3.44
N THR A 420 -66.62 -16.65 -4.39
CA THR A 420 -66.94 -17.29 -5.67
C THR A 420 -67.37 -18.75 -5.49
N ILE A 421 -66.63 -19.55 -4.72
CA ILE A 421 -66.99 -20.96 -4.44
C ILE A 421 -68.34 -21.05 -3.71
N THR A 422 -68.59 -20.18 -2.73
CA THR A 422 -69.86 -20.19 -1.99
C THR A 422 -71.03 -19.79 -2.88
N LYS A 423 -70.88 -18.75 -3.73
CA LYS A 423 -71.87 -18.39 -4.74
C LYS A 423 -72.16 -19.55 -5.71
N GLU A 424 -71.13 -20.24 -6.21
CA GLU A 424 -71.31 -21.43 -7.06
C GLU A 424 -72.02 -22.57 -6.34
N SER A 425 -71.70 -22.82 -5.08
CA SER A 425 -72.37 -23.86 -4.29
C SER A 425 -73.84 -23.51 -4.05
N GLN A 426 -74.14 -22.22 -3.82
CA GLN A 426 -75.50 -21.71 -3.63
C GLN A 426 -76.32 -21.86 -4.91
N THR A 427 -75.76 -21.52 -6.08
CA THR A 427 -76.46 -21.70 -7.37
C THR A 427 -76.75 -23.19 -7.65
N ARG A 428 -75.78 -24.08 -7.42
CA ARG A 428 -75.99 -25.54 -7.56
C ARG A 428 -77.06 -26.08 -6.60
N LEU A 429 -77.08 -25.63 -5.35
CA LEU A 429 -78.11 -25.98 -4.37
C LEU A 429 -79.49 -25.48 -4.80
N GLN A 430 -79.56 -24.27 -5.36
CA GLN A 430 -80.80 -23.69 -5.89
C GLN A 430 -81.33 -24.50 -7.09
N GLU A 431 -80.46 -24.90 -8.00
CA GLU A 431 -80.79 -25.77 -9.14
C GLU A 431 -81.31 -27.14 -8.69
N GLN A 432 -80.65 -27.78 -7.72
CA GLN A 432 -81.11 -29.05 -7.15
C GLN A 432 -82.47 -28.90 -6.47
N GLN A 433 -82.69 -27.84 -5.69
CA GLN A 433 -84.00 -27.59 -5.06
C GLN A 433 -85.12 -27.42 -6.09
N ASN A 434 -84.85 -26.72 -7.20
CA ASN A 434 -85.83 -26.56 -8.28
C ASN A 434 -86.15 -27.92 -8.93
N TYR A 435 -85.13 -28.73 -9.23
CA TYR A 435 -85.30 -30.08 -9.78
C TYR A 435 -86.16 -30.99 -8.87
N PHE A 436 -85.91 -31.01 -7.56
CA PHE A 436 -86.69 -31.84 -6.63
C PHE A 436 -88.11 -31.30 -6.39
N ARG A 437 -88.31 -29.99 -6.48
CA ARG A 437 -89.64 -29.38 -6.42
C ARG A 437 -90.50 -29.86 -7.59
N ASP A 438 -89.94 -29.89 -8.79
CA ASP A 438 -90.62 -30.36 -10.01
C ASP A 438 -90.92 -31.87 -9.95
N ALA A 439 -90.00 -32.67 -9.40
CA ALA A 439 -90.18 -34.12 -9.25
C ALA A 439 -91.27 -34.49 -8.22
N ARG A 440 -91.36 -33.77 -7.08
CA ARG A 440 -92.36 -34.04 -6.03
C ARG A 440 -93.81 -33.76 -6.46
N SER A 441 -94.02 -32.85 -7.41
CA SER A 441 -95.36 -32.60 -7.97
C SER A 441 -95.96 -33.79 -8.72
N SER A 442 -95.16 -34.82 -9.07
CA SER A 442 -95.59 -35.94 -9.91
C SER A 442 -96.02 -37.21 -9.15
N GLN A 443 -95.80 -37.30 -7.83
CA GLN A 443 -96.08 -38.52 -7.05
C GLN A 443 -97.03 -38.26 -5.89
N THR A 444 -98.32 -38.45 -6.14
CA THR A 444 -99.33 -38.68 -5.10
C THR A 444 -99.78 -40.14 -5.17
N GLY A 445 -99.47 -40.95 -4.14
CA GLY A 445 -100.13 -42.25 -3.93
C GLY A 445 -99.26 -43.43 -3.47
N HIS A 446 -99.31 -43.69 -2.16
CA HIS A 446 -98.99 -44.92 -1.41
C HIS A 446 -97.55 -45.47 -1.32
N PRO A 447 -97.09 -45.89 -0.12
CA PRO A 447 -95.79 -46.53 0.07
C PRO A 447 -95.82 -47.96 -0.47
N ARG A 448 -95.20 -48.19 -1.63
CA ARG A 448 -95.05 -49.53 -2.20
C ARG A 448 -93.98 -50.31 -1.45
N LYS A 449 -94.37 -51.43 -0.82
CA LYS A 449 -93.44 -52.37 -0.14
C LYS A 449 -92.56 -53.16 -1.12
N TRP A 450 -93.00 -53.30 -2.37
CA TRP A 450 -92.31 -54.07 -3.41
C TRP A 450 -91.72 -53.15 -4.47
N ILE A 451 -90.54 -53.50 -4.97
CA ILE A 451 -89.88 -52.78 -6.05
C ILE A 451 -90.64 -53.08 -7.35
N ASP A 452 -91.18 -52.03 -7.98
CA ASP A 452 -91.84 -52.17 -9.28
C ASP A 452 -90.78 -52.52 -10.34
N PRO A 453 -90.98 -53.57 -11.16
CA PRO A 453 -90.05 -53.90 -12.24
C PRO A 453 -89.84 -52.77 -13.27
N LYS A 454 -90.72 -51.76 -13.32
CA LYS A 454 -90.54 -50.55 -14.14
C LYS A 454 -89.63 -49.50 -13.50
N ASP A 455 -89.38 -49.58 -12.19
CA ASP A 455 -88.43 -48.72 -11.50
C ASP A 455 -87.01 -49.25 -11.73
N LEU A 456 -86.49 -48.96 -12.93
CA LEU A 456 -85.16 -49.36 -13.39
C LEU A 456 -84.05 -48.92 -12.42
N THR A 457 -84.26 -47.83 -11.68
CA THR A 457 -83.33 -47.31 -10.68
C THR A 457 -83.24 -48.23 -9.48
N ALA A 458 -84.39 -48.57 -8.87
CA ALA A 458 -84.43 -49.48 -7.72
C ALA A 458 -84.02 -50.92 -8.11
N VAL A 459 -84.36 -51.35 -9.33
CA VAL A 459 -83.93 -52.62 -9.93
C VAL A 459 -82.41 -52.67 -10.10
N ARG A 460 -81.79 -51.63 -10.69
CA ARG A 460 -80.33 -51.55 -10.85
C ARG A 460 -79.61 -51.47 -9.51
N LEU A 461 -80.15 -50.70 -8.55
CA LEU A 461 -79.57 -50.59 -7.22
C LEU A 461 -79.61 -51.94 -6.49
N TRP A 462 -80.70 -52.69 -6.64
CA TRP A 462 -80.81 -54.07 -6.15
C TRP A 462 -79.77 -55.00 -6.79
N ASP A 463 -79.62 -54.95 -8.11
CA ASP A 463 -78.66 -55.79 -8.83
C ASP A 463 -77.20 -55.47 -8.48
N VAL A 464 -76.88 -54.19 -8.21
CA VAL A 464 -75.55 -53.75 -7.78
C VAL A 464 -75.25 -54.20 -6.34
N LEU A 465 -76.23 -54.10 -5.44
CA LEU A 465 -76.03 -54.39 -4.01
C LEU A 465 -76.12 -55.87 -3.66
N MET A 466 -76.93 -56.64 -4.38
CA MET A 466 -77.13 -58.08 -4.12
C MET A 466 -76.29 -58.99 -5.02
N GLY A 467 -75.67 -58.44 -6.07
CA GLY A 467 -74.87 -59.20 -7.04
C GLY A 467 -75.72 -60.10 -7.95
N LYS A 468 -75.15 -60.54 -9.07
CA LYS A 468 -75.87 -61.39 -10.05
C LYS A 468 -76.06 -62.85 -9.61
N ASP A 469 -75.53 -63.26 -8.46
CA ASP A 469 -75.46 -64.66 -8.05
C ASP A 469 -76.69 -65.18 -7.28
N GLN A 470 -77.72 -64.34 -7.07
CA GLN A 470 -78.98 -64.74 -6.43
C GLN A 470 -80.16 -64.78 -7.40
N GLU A 471 -80.11 -65.63 -8.43
CA GLU A 471 -81.25 -65.91 -9.33
C GLU A 471 -82.42 -66.68 -8.66
N LYS A 472 -82.43 -66.87 -7.33
CA LYS A 472 -83.42 -67.73 -6.63
C LYS A 472 -84.46 -66.99 -5.76
N GLN A 473 -84.52 -65.66 -5.77
CA GLN A 473 -85.54 -64.88 -5.02
C GLN A 473 -86.52 -64.20 -6.00
N PRO A 474 -87.79 -64.62 -6.09
CA PRO A 474 -88.72 -64.14 -7.12
C PRO A 474 -89.28 -62.72 -6.90
N PHE A 475 -89.08 -62.09 -5.74
CA PHE A 475 -89.61 -60.75 -5.43
C PHE A 475 -88.54 -59.82 -4.83
N ARG A 476 -88.41 -58.62 -5.40
CA ARG A 476 -87.49 -57.56 -4.93
C ARG A 476 -88.22 -56.66 -3.92
N SER A 477 -87.75 -56.61 -2.68
CA SER A 477 -88.36 -55.82 -1.59
C SER A 477 -87.53 -54.60 -1.22
N TYR A 478 -88.19 -53.46 -0.99
CA TYR A 478 -87.50 -52.26 -0.48
C TYR A 478 -86.93 -52.47 0.92
N GLU A 479 -87.60 -53.26 1.78
CA GLU A 479 -87.14 -53.54 3.14
C GLU A 479 -85.81 -54.31 3.15
N ALA A 480 -85.65 -55.27 2.23
CA ALA A 480 -84.41 -56.02 2.10
C ALA A 480 -83.26 -55.18 1.52
N LEU A 481 -83.59 -54.17 0.71
CA LEU A 481 -82.60 -53.24 0.12
C LEU A 481 -82.09 -52.32 1.24
N VAL A 482 -83.02 -51.81 2.06
CA VAL A 482 -82.71 -51.02 3.26
C VAL A 482 -81.87 -51.84 4.25
N ALA A 483 -82.18 -53.12 4.46
CA ALA A 483 -81.38 -53.98 5.34
C ALA A 483 -79.94 -54.13 4.84
N LYS A 484 -79.72 -54.31 3.52
CA LYS A 484 -78.36 -54.38 2.96
C LYS A 484 -77.63 -53.05 2.93
N CYS A 485 -78.32 -51.95 2.65
CA CYS A 485 -77.73 -50.62 2.80
C CYS A 485 -77.35 -50.35 4.26
N SER A 486 -78.16 -50.79 5.22
CA SER A 486 -77.85 -50.64 6.64
C SER A 486 -76.62 -51.46 7.04
N GLN A 487 -76.49 -52.68 6.49
CA GLN A 487 -75.28 -53.50 6.66
C GLN A 487 -74.04 -52.81 6.07
N LEU A 488 -74.11 -52.29 4.85
CA LEU A 488 -73.00 -51.56 4.22
C LEU A 488 -72.62 -50.28 4.96
N VAL A 489 -73.60 -49.57 5.51
CA VAL A 489 -73.34 -48.39 6.35
C VAL A 489 -72.64 -48.79 7.64
N GLN A 490 -72.97 -49.97 8.19
CA GLN A 490 -72.30 -50.51 9.36
C GLN A 490 -70.86 -50.95 9.03
N GLU A 491 -70.66 -51.69 7.93
CA GLU A 491 -69.34 -52.09 7.42
C GLU A 491 -68.47 -50.86 7.09
N LYS A 492 -69.06 -49.81 6.49
CA LYS A 492 -68.38 -48.53 6.28
C LYS A 492 -67.97 -47.89 7.60
N ARG A 493 -68.86 -47.85 8.60
CA ARG A 493 -68.53 -47.32 9.94
C ARG A 493 -67.42 -48.11 10.61
N GLU A 494 -67.41 -49.43 10.45
CA GLU A 494 -66.36 -50.31 10.96
C GLU A 494 -65.03 -50.07 10.24
N LEU A 495 -65.04 -49.87 8.92
CA LEU A 495 -63.85 -49.51 8.14
C LEU A 495 -63.33 -48.10 8.45
N GLU A 496 -64.22 -47.12 8.61
CA GLU A 496 -63.87 -45.76 9.06
C GLU A 496 -63.26 -45.80 10.46
N ALA A 497 -63.80 -46.61 11.37
CA ALA A 497 -63.21 -46.84 12.70
C ALA A 497 -61.82 -47.54 12.62
N GLN A 498 -61.61 -48.44 11.65
CA GLN A 498 -60.30 -49.06 11.37
C GLN A 498 -59.29 -48.09 10.72
N LEU A 499 -59.76 -47.10 9.97
CA LEU A 499 -58.93 -46.03 9.40
C LEU A 499 -58.59 -44.94 10.44
N GLU A 500 -59.50 -44.68 11.37
CA GLU A 500 -59.28 -43.80 12.54
C GLU A 500 -58.32 -44.43 13.57
N THR A 501 -58.21 -45.77 13.65
CA THR A 501 -57.11 -46.38 14.40
C THR A 501 -55.80 -46.08 13.69
N PRO A 502 -54.84 -45.37 14.33
CA PRO A 502 -53.61 -44.95 13.68
C PRO A 502 -52.87 -46.18 13.17
N MET A 503 -52.72 -46.28 11.85
CA MET A 503 -51.90 -47.31 11.23
C MET A 503 -50.48 -47.19 11.80
N LEU A 504 -50.07 -48.14 12.65
CA LEU A 504 -48.72 -48.22 13.23
C LEU A 504 -47.60 -48.09 12.18
N GLN A 505 -47.90 -48.40 10.93
CA GLN A 505 -47.01 -48.26 9.77
C GLN A 505 -46.70 -46.80 9.42
N ILE A 506 -47.64 -45.86 9.61
CA ILE A 506 -47.43 -44.44 9.33
C ILE A 506 -46.47 -43.85 10.37
N SER A 507 -46.70 -44.13 11.66
CA SER A 507 -45.79 -43.69 12.72
C SER A 507 -44.40 -44.32 12.59
N ALA A 508 -44.31 -45.58 12.13
CA ALA A 508 -43.04 -46.20 11.80
C ALA A 508 -42.36 -45.50 10.61
N LEU A 509 -43.12 -45.13 9.57
CA LEU A 509 -42.60 -44.43 8.41
C LEU A 509 -42.16 -43.00 8.74
N GLU A 510 -42.94 -42.26 9.52
CA GLU A 510 -42.61 -40.93 10.07
C GLU A 510 -41.34 -41.00 10.90
N SER A 511 -41.23 -41.98 11.82
CA SER A 511 -40.00 -42.18 12.59
C SER A 511 -38.80 -42.49 11.69
N SER A 512 -38.98 -43.25 10.61
CA SER A 512 -37.90 -43.56 9.66
C SER A 512 -37.50 -42.34 8.82
N THR A 513 -38.47 -41.48 8.47
CA THR A 513 -38.20 -40.23 7.74
C THR A 513 -37.53 -39.21 8.64
N GLU A 514 -37.89 -39.16 9.92
CA GLU A 514 -37.26 -38.29 10.92
C GLU A 514 -35.82 -38.74 11.24
N VAL A 515 -35.56 -40.05 11.30
CA VAL A 515 -34.19 -40.60 11.38
C VAL A 515 -33.36 -40.21 10.16
N LEU A 516 -33.91 -40.35 8.94
CA LEU A 516 -33.21 -39.92 7.72
C LEU A 516 -32.98 -38.41 7.69
N TYR A 517 -33.95 -37.62 8.15
CA TYR A 517 -33.81 -36.16 8.27
C TYR A 517 -32.66 -35.79 9.21
N HIS A 518 -32.58 -36.42 10.38
CA HIS A 518 -31.47 -36.23 11.33
C HIS A 518 -30.12 -36.75 10.85
N GLN A 519 -30.09 -37.71 9.91
CA GLN A 519 -28.85 -38.19 9.29
C GLN A 519 -28.35 -37.26 8.18
N LEU A 520 -29.26 -36.61 7.45
CA LEU A 520 -28.93 -35.68 6.36
C LEU A 520 -28.67 -34.25 6.85
N TYR A 521 -29.17 -33.91 8.04
CA TYR A 521 -29.05 -32.58 8.63
C TYR A 521 -28.37 -32.63 9.99
N ASN A 522 -27.34 -31.80 10.17
CA ASN A 522 -26.69 -31.63 11.48
C ASN A 522 -27.58 -30.90 12.49
N SER A 523 -27.13 -30.85 13.76
CA SER A 523 -27.74 -30.08 14.86
C SER A 523 -27.98 -28.58 14.58
N SER A 524 -27.45 -28.06 13.47
CA SER A 524 -27.66 -26.70 12.96
C SER A 524 -28.63 -26.60 11.76
N ASN A 525 -29.35 -27.67 11.41
CA ASN A 525 -30.23 -27.77 10.23
C ASN A 525 -29.54 -27.41 8.91
N GLN A 526 -28.26 -27.78 8.75
CA GLN A 526 -27.54 -27.66 7.49
C GLN A 526 -27.44 -29.03 6.80
N LEU A 527 -27.82 -29.07 5.52
CA LEU A 527 -27.81 -30.26 4.67
C LEU A 527 -26.37 -30.72 4.42
N GLN A 528 -25.98 -31.87 4.95
CA GLN A 528 -24.66 -32.46 4.73
C GLN A 528 -24.69 -33.39 3.51
N LEU A 529 -24.44 -32.83 2.33
CA LEU A 529 -24.28 -33.61 1.08
C LEU A 529 -22.84 -34.11 0.85
N SER A 530 -21.89 -33.74 1.68
CA SER A 530 -20.49 -34.16 1.56
C SER A 530 -20.23 -35.38 2.43
N SER A 531 -19.77 -36.49 1.82
CA SER A 531 -19.39 -37.69 2.56
C SER A 531 -18.27 -37.37 3.56
N LEU A 532 -18.32 -38.00 4.75
CA LEU A 532 -17.34 -37.81 5.82
C LEU A 532 -15.90 -37.96 5.31
N GLU A 533 -15.68 -38.91 4.41
CA GLU A 533 -14.43 -39.19 3.70
C GLU A 533 -13.84 -37.98 2.95
N ILE A 534 -14.68 -37.18 2.30
CA ILE A 534 -14.23 -35.98 1.56
C ILE A 534 -13.81 -34.89 2.55
N THR A 535 -14.53 -34.74 3.67
CA THR A 535 -14.16 -33.83 4.75
C THR A 535 -12.85 -34.23 5.44
N GLU A 536 -12.64 -35.52 5.67
CA GLU A 536 -11.38 -36.04 6.22
C GLU A 536 -10.22 -35.82 5.27
N LEU A 537 -10.40 -36.06 3.96
CA LEU A 537 -9.38 -35.76 2.95
C LEU A 537 -9.05 -34.27 2.88
N MET A 538 -10.04 -33.39 2.96
CA MET A 538 -9.81 -31.94 2.99
C MET A 538 -9.07 -31.52 4.27
N GLN A 539 -9.39 -32.11 5.42
CA GLN A 539 -8.67 -31.85 6.67
C GLN A 539 -7.22 -32.36 6.59
N GLN A 540 -6.98 -33.55 6.04
CA GLN A 540 -5.62 -34.07 5.81
C GLN A 540 -4.81 -33.18 4.86
N LEU A 541 -5.43 -32.68 3.79
CA LEU A 541 -4.79 -31.75 2.86
C LEU A 541 -4.40 -30.45 3.57
N THR A 542 -5.27 -29.94 4.43
CA THR A 542 -5.01 -28.73 5.23
C THR A 542 -3.84 -28.94 6.19
N ILE A 543 -3.81 -30.08 6.90
CA ILE A 543 -2.70 -30.44 7.80
C ILE A 543 -1.38 -30.57 7.03
N MET A 544 -1.41 -31.17 5.84
CA MET A 544 -0.23 -31.31 5.00
C MET A 544 0.28 -29.97 4.49
N GLN A 545 -0.64 -29.08 4.10
CA GLN A 545 -0.35 -27.71 3.70
C GLN A 545 0.30 -26.93 4.85
N ASP A 546 -0.27 -26.99 6.05
CA ASP A 546 0.28 -26.31 7.24
C ASP A 546 1.68 -26.84 7.60
N ASN A 547 1.90 -28.16 7.49
CA ASN A 547 3.22 -28.75 7.71
C ASN A 547 4.26 -28.25 6.68
N LEU A 548 3.86 -28.14 5.42
CA LEU A 548 4.73 -27.61 4.36
C LEU A 548 5.08 -26.14 4.62
N TYR A 549 4.09 -25.33 5.02
CA TYR A 549 4.34 -23.93 5.42
C TYR A 549 5.29 -23.83 6.61
N GLN A 550 5.15 -24.70 7.62
CA GLN A 550 6.05 -24.72 8.75
C GLN A 550 7.48 -25.06 8.32
N LYS A 551 7.67 -26.10 7.50
CA LYS A 551 8.99 -26.48 6.98
C LYS A 551 9.65 -25.38 6.14
N LEU A 552 8.89 -24.68 5.31
CA LEU A 552 9.40 -23.53 4.55
C LEU A 552 9.81 -22.38 5.47
N THR A 553 9.02 -22.12 6.51
CA THR A 553 9.33 -21.08 7.50
C THR A 553 10.58 -21.41 8.28
N ASP A 554 10.74 -22.67 8.72
CA ASP A 554 11.93 -23.15 9.42
C ASP A 554 13.16 -23.02 8.52
N LEU A 555 13.07 -23.44 7.25
CA LEU A 555 14.17 -23.32 6.29
C LEU A 555 14.56 -21.85 6.02
N LEU A 556 13.58 -20.96 5.91
CA LEU A 556 13.85 -19.52 5.78
C LEU A 556 14.57 -18.99 7.03
N SER A 557 14.15 -19.40 8.22
CA SER A 557 14.79 -19.00 9.47
C SER A 557 16.24 -19.51 9.56
N ASP A 558 16.50 -20.75 9.14
CA ASP A 558 17.84 -21.32 9.06
C ASP A 558 18.73 -20.58 8.04
N LEU A 559 18.17 -20.21 6.89
CA LEU A 559 18.88 -19.41 5.89
C LEU A 559 19.21 -18.01 6.41
N GLU A 560 18.32 -17.38 7.16
CA GLU A 560 18.59 -16.10 7.81
C GLU A 560 19.71 -16.21 8.85
N VAL A 561 19.70 -17.26 9.68
CA VAL A 561 20.77 -17.53 10.65
C VAL A 561 22.11 -17.76 9.96
N LYS A 562 22.13 -18.54 8.87
CA LYS A 562 23.32 -18.75 8.04
C LYS A 562 23.79 -17.45 7.40
N ARG A 563 22.88 -16.62 6.90
CA ARG A 563 23.19 -15.30 6.35
C ARG A 563 23.82 -14.37 7.38
N ARG A 564 23.27 -14.30 8.61
CA ARG A 564 23.87 -13.53 9.72
C ARG A 564 25.23 -14.10 10.11
N SER A 565 25.41 -15.42 10.08
CA SER A 565 26.70 -16.05 10.35
C SER A 565 27.76 -15.67 9.31
N LEU A 566 27.35 -15.50 8.05
CA LEU A 566 28.20 -15.04 6.94
C LEU A 566 28.54 -13.55 6.97
N GLU A 567 27.99 -12.75 7.90
CA GLU A 567 28.44 -11.37 8.13
C GLU A 567 29.81 -11.34 8.83
N LYS A 568 30.26 -12.47 9.42
CA LYS A 568 31.62 -12.59 9.94
C LYS A 568 32.61 -12.63 8.77
N PRO A 569 33.63 -11.75 8.74
CA PRO A 569 34.51 -11.59 7.59
C PRO A 569 35.27 -12.86 7.22
N ILE A 570 35.59 -13.70 8.21
CA ILE A 570 36.30 -14.98 8.00
C ILE A 570 35.44 -15.99 7.22
N LEU A 571 34.18 -16.19 7.64
CA LEU A 571 33.27 -17.12 6.98
C LEU A 571 32.82 -16.61 5.60
N GLN A 572 32.78 -15.29 5.42
CA GLN A 572 32.52 -14.67 4.13
C GLN A 572 33.67 -14.90 3.16
N ALA A 573 34.92 -14.76 3.62
CA ALA A 573 36.10 -15.07 2.82
C ALA A 573 36.15 -16.57 2.44
N GLU A 574 35.89 -17.47 3.38
CA GLU A 574 35.81 -18.91 3.14
C GLU A 574 34.72 -19.26 2.10
N ARG A 575 33.52 -18.70 2.24
CA ARG A 575 32.44 -18.85 1.24
C ARG A 575 32.86 -18.34 -0.13
N ASN A 576 33.51 -17.18 -0.20
CA ASN A 576 33.93 -16.60 -1.47
C ASN A 576 35.00 -17.48 -2.15
N LEU A 577 35.95 -18.04 -1.39
CA LEU A 577 36.91 -19.02 -1.89
C LEU A 577 36.19 -20.29 -2.40
N TYR A 578 35.20 -20.79 -1.66
CA TYR A 578 34.40 -21.94 -2.07
C TYR A 578 33.61 -21.66 -3.36
N VAL A 579 33.07 -20.45 -3.53
CA VAL A 579 32.38 -20.02 -4.75
C VAL A 579 33.37 -19.89 -5.91
N TYR A 580 34.55 -19.28 -5.70
CA TYR A 580 35.57 -19.17 -6.74
C TYR A 580 36.11 -20.53 -7.17
N PHE A 581 36.22 -21.50 -6.25
CA PHE A 581 36.59 -22.88 -6.57
C PHE A 581 35.68 -23.53 -7.61
N TYR A 582 34.36 -23.29 -7.56
CA TYR A 582 33.43 -23.86 -8.54
C TYR A 582 33.13 -22.96 -9.73
N CYS A 583 33.24 -21.63 -9.57
CA CYS A 583 32.76 -20.68 -10.58
C CYS A 583 33.87 -19.93 -11.32
N ASN A 584 35.09 -19.82 -10.76
CA ASN A 584 36.17 -19.04 -11.38
C ASN A 584 37.56 -19.39 -10.79
N GLU A 585 38.25 -20.33 -11.45
CA GLU A 585 39.55 -20.87 -11.00
C GLU A 585 40.67 -19.82 -11.03
N ASP A 586 40.71 -18.95 -12.05
CA ASP A 586 41.77 -17.94 -12.18
C ASP A 586 41.69 -16.90 -11.05
N ARG A 587 40.47 -16.50 -10.67
CA ARG A 587 40.24 -15.56 -9.56
C ARG A 587 40.54 -16.20 -8.20
N LEU A 588 40.35 -17.52 -8.06
CA LEU A 588 40.79 -18.25 -6.88
C LEU A 588 42.32 -18.24 -6.77
N ARG A 589 43.02 -18.51 -7.88
CA ARG A 589 44.49 -18.53 -7.94
C ARG A 589 45.08 -17.19 -7.53
N GLU A 590 44.58 -16.08 -8.09
CA GLU A 590 45.02 -14.72 -7.72
C GLU A 590 44.84 -14.41 -6.22
N VAL A 591 43.68 -14.76 -5.65
CA VAL A 591 43.38 -14.48 -4.23
C VAL A 591 44.25 -15.32 -3.30
N VAL A 592 44.53 -16.59 -3.65
CA VAL A 592 45.42 -17.45 -2.88
C VAL A 592 46.86 -16.97 -2.96
N GLU A 593 47.35 -16.60 -4.13
CA GLU A 593 48.71 -16.04 -4.30
C GLU A 593 48.90 -14.73 -3.50
N GLU A 594 47.89 -13.87 -3.43
CA GLU A 594 47.93 -12.64 -2.62
C GLU A 594 47.97 -12.95 -1.12
N LEU A 595 47.19 -13.94 -0.66
CA LEU A 595 47.21 -14.40 0.74
C LEU A 595 48.55 -15.04 1.11
N GLU A 596 49.17 -15.83 0.20
CA GLU A 596 50.50 -16.41 0.40
C GLU A 596 51.59 -15.33 0.49
N LYS A 597 51.51 -14.28 -0.34
CA LYS A 597 52.40 -13.11 -0.26
C LYS A 597 52.26 -12.37 1.07
N GLN A 598 51.02 -12.16 1.55
CA GLN A 598 50.76 -11.51 2.84
C GLN A 598 51.23 -12.34 4.04
N ALA A 599 51.03 -13.67 4.01
CA ALA A 599 51.51 -14.58 5.05
C ALA A 599 53.06 -14.63 5.09
N SER A 600 53.70 -14.63 3.92
CA SER A 600 55.16 -14.59 3.79
C SER A 600 55.76 -13.26 4.27
N ALA A 601 55.01 -12.16 4.14
CA ALA A 601 55.40 -10.84 4.64
C ALA A 601 55.22 -10.69 6.16
N SER A 602 54.28 -11.41 6.77
CA SER A 602 54.04 -11.41 8.23
C SER A 602 54.93 -12.37 9.02
N SER A 603 55.72 -13.23 8.35
CA SER A 603 56.64 -14.20 8.96
C SER A 603 58.12 -13.75 8.92
N LYS A 604 58.38 -12.49 8.57
CA LYS A 604 59.66 -11.78 8.76
C LYS A 604 59.45 -10.69 9.79
#